data_AF-A0A3M1F2B9-F1
#
_entry.id   AF-A0A3M1F2B9-F1
#
_cell.length_a   1.000
_cell.length_b   1.000
_cell.length_c   1.000
_cell.angle_alpha   90.00
_cell.angle_beta   90.00
_cell.angle_gamma   90.00
#
_symmetry.space_group_name_H-M   'P 1'
#
loop_
_entity.id
_entity.type
_entity.pdbx_description
1 polymer ?
#
loop_
_entity_poly.entity_id
_entity_poly.type
_entity_poly.pdbx_seq_one_letter_code
_entity_poly.pdbx_strand_id
1 'polypeptide(L)'
;EEGDPVGFVQQFRWKAELRLLLALRQDWWGTEKERELVAALPGYLGRRSGSVRVRTFSAMHLEASRSSLEELGLAWESAPWHRWIVGL
;
A
#
# COMPACT_ATOMS: atom_id res chain seq x y z
N GLU A 1 -5.74 -23.54 5.33
CA GLU A 1 -6.18 -23.03 6.63
C GLU A 1 -6.33 -21.52 6.51
N GLU A 2 -7.41 -20.94 7.01
CA GLU A 2 -7.46 -19.49 7.19
C GLU A 2 -6.54 -19.16 8.37
N GLY A 3 -5.41 -18.54 8.07
CA GLY A 3 -4.46 -18.06 9.08
C GLY A 3 -5.03 -16.87 9.85
N ASP A 4 -4.39 -16.54 10.97
CA ASP A 4 -4.74 -15.35 11.75
C ASP A 4 -4.72 -14.08 10.88
N PRO A 5 -5.72 -13.18 11.00
CA PRO A 5 -5.71 -11.93 10.27
C PRO A 5 -4.48 -11.09 10.65
N VAL A 6 -3.64 -10.80 9.64
CA VAL A 6 -2.39 -10.04 9.82
C VAL A 6 -2.57 -8.54 9.58
N GLY A 7 -3.79 -8.11 9.26
CA GLY A 7 -4.12 -6.74 8.92
C GLY A 7 -5.39 -6.64 8.09
N PHE A 8 -5.60 -5.46 7.51
CA PHE A 8 -6.66 -5.22 6.54
C PHE A 8 -6.21 -4.25 5.46
N VAL A 9 -6.89 -4.36 4.31
CA VAL A 9 -6.81 -3.38 3.22
C VAL A 9 -8.18 -2.74 3.10
N GLN A 10 -8.26 -1.44 3.35
CA GLN A 10 -9.47 -0.68 3.06
C GLN A 10 -9.32 0.04 1.73
N GLN A 11 -10.31 -0.13 0.86
CA GLN A 11 -10.35 0.52 -0.44
C GLN A 11 -11.43 1.60 -0.48
N PHE A 12 -11.12 2.74 -1.09
CA PHE A 12 -12.13 3.71 -1.48
C PHE A 12 -11.78 4.40 -2.80
N ARG A 13 -12.79 4.67 -3.62
CA ARG A 13 -12.60 5.38 -4.88
C ARG A 13 -12.85 6.87 -4.66
N TRP A 14 -11.95 7.70 -5.16
CA TRP A 14 -12.13 9.15 -5.22
C TRP A 14 -11.90 9.63 -6.65
N LYS A 15 -12.97 9.96 -7.36
CA LYS A 15 -12.93 10.26 -8.80
C LYS A 15 -12.28 9.07 -9.56
N ALA A 16 -11.23 9.31 -10.34
CA ALA A 16 -10.48 8.30 -11.08
C ALA A 16 -9.34 7.64 -10.27
N GLU A 17 -9.14 8.05 -9.01
CA GLU A 17 -8.08 7.56 -8.14
C GLU A 17 -8.63 6.46 -7.21
N LEU A 18 -7.94 5.33 -7.14
CA LEU A 18 -8.17 4.30 -6.14
C LEU A 18 -7.28 4.56 -4.93
N ARG A 19 -7.88 4.65 -3.75
CA ARG A 19 -7.16 4.90 -2.50
C ARG A 19 -7.22 3.68 -1.60
N LEU A 20 -6.05 3.30 -1.12
CA LEU A 20 -5.88 2.16 -0.23
C LEU A 20 -5.34 2.63 1.11
N LEU A 21 -5.92 2.11 2.18
CA LEU A 21 -5.33 2.11 3.50
C LEU A 21 -4.87 0.68 3.80
N LEU A 22 -3.56 0.50 3.90
CA LEU A 22 -2.91 -0.73 4.30
C LEU A 22 -2.60 -0.64 5.80
N ALA A 23 -3.25 -1.46 6.60
CA ALA A 23 -2.98 -1.57 8.03
C ALA A 23 -2.54 -3.00 8.32
N LEU A 24 -1.24 -3.19 8.55
CA LEU A 24 -0.65 -4.49 8.87
C LEU A 24 -0.20 -4.51 10.33
N ARG A 25 -0.08 -5.70 10.91
CA ARG A 25 0.62 -5.88 12.18
C ARG A 25 2.05 -5.36 12.10
N GLN A 26 2.54 -4.82 13.21
CA GLN A 26 3.86 -4.17 13.27
C GLN A 26 5.03 -5.09 12.94
N ASP A 27 4.91 -6.39 13.22
CA ASP A 27 5.92 -7.41 12.91
C ASP A 27 6.04 -7.73 11.41
N TRP A 28 5.18 -7.15 10.56
CA TRP A 28 5.24 -7.32 9.11
C TRP A 28 5.84 -6.10 8.38
N TRP A 29 5.94 -4.94 9.03
CA TRP A 29 6.38 -3.71 8.37
C TRP A 29 7.83 -3.83 7.89
N GLY A 30 8.09 -3.52 6.62
CA GLY A 30 9.39 -3.60 5.97
C GLY A 30 9.92 -5.02 5.70
N THR A 31 9.12 -6.06 6.01
CA THR A 31 9.52 -7.45 5.84
C THR A 31 9.26 -7.95 4.42
N GLU A 32 9.90 -9.07 4.05
CA GLU A 32 9.64 -9.74 2.76
C GLU A 32 8.16 -10.08 2.56
N LYS A 33 7.46 -10.45 3.65
CA LYS A 33 6.02 -10.76 3.59
C LYS A 33 5.17 -9.54 3.22
N GLU A 34 5.55 -8.36 3.71
CA GLU A 34 4.90 -7.12 3.27
C GLU A 34 5.19 -6.84 1.79
N ARG A 35 6.43 -7.05 1.33
CA ARG A 35 6.77 -6.89 -0.10
C ARG A 35 5.91 -7.76 -1.00
N GLU A 36 5.82 -9.05 -0.69
CA GLU A 36 5.00 -10.00 -1.44
C GLU A 36 3.53 -9.56 -1.49
N LEU A 37 2.98 -9.10 -0.37
CA LEU A 37 1.61 -8.60 -0.28
C LEU A 37 1.41 -7.35 -1.14
N VAL A 38 2.32 -6.37 -1.04
CA VAL A 38 2.22 -5.12 -1.78
C VAL A 38 2.43 -5.36 -3.28
N ALA A 39 3.32 -6.28 -3.67
CA ALA A 39 3.54 -6.69 -5.06
C ALA A 39 2.30 -7.35 -5.70
N ALA A 40 1.46 -8.02 -4.89
CA ALA A 40 0.22 -8.61 -5.35
C ALA A 40 -0.93 -7.59 -5.50
N LEU A 41 -0.84 -6.41 -4.88
CA LEU A 41 -1.91 -5.41 -4.89
C LEU A 41 -2.36 -5.02 -6.31
N PRO A 42 -1.48 -4.70 -7.29
CA PRO A 42 -1.93 -4.34 -8.64
C PRO A 42 -2.80 -5.40 -9.32
N GLY A 43 -2.50 -6.68 -9.10
CA GLY A 43 -3.30 -7.80 -9.61
C GLY A 43 -4.69 -7.87 -8.98
N TYR A 44 -4.80 -7.52 -7.70
CA TYR A 44 -6.06 -7.49 -6.95
C TYR A 44 -6.93 -6.27 -7.29
N LEU A 45 -6.31 -5.11 -7.56
CA LEU A 45 -7.01 -3.83 -7.71
C LEU A 45 -7.71 -3.64 -9.07
N GLY A 46 -7.36 -4.47 -10.06
CA GLY A 46 -7.95 -4.47 -11.40
C GLY A 46 -7.57 -3.25 -12.27
N ARG A 47 -7.54 -3.45 -13.59
CA ARG A 47 -7.06 -2.48 -14.61
C ARG A 47 -7.89 -1.19 -14.79
N ARG A 48 -8.80 -0.86 -13.88
CA ARG A 48 -9.83 0.19 -14.06
C ARG A 48 -9.54 1.51 -13.34
N SER A 49 -8.38 1.67 -12.72
CA SER A 49 -8.02 2.90 -12.01
C SER A 49 -6.82 3.51 -12.72
N GLY A 50 -6.85 4.79 -13.09
CA GLY A 50 -5.70 5.43 -13.76
C GLY A 50 -4.56 5.76 -12.80
N SER A 51 -4.87 5.80 -11.49
CA SER A 51 -3.86 5.92 -10.44
C SER A 51 -4.29 5.22 -9.16
N VAL A 52 -3.31 4.72 -8.41
CA VAL A 52 -3.47 4.15 -7.07
C VAL A 52 -2.70 5.00 -6.07
N ARG A 53 -3.35 5.32 -4.96
CA ARG A 53 -2.76 6.00 -3.81
C ARG A 53 -2.77 5.06 -2.61
N VAL A 54 -1.61 4.75 -2.04
CA VAL A 54 -1.49 3.93 -0.84
C VAL A 54 -1.16 4.79 0.38
N ARG A 55 -1.88 4.54 1.47
CA ARG A 55 -1.66 5.08 2.81
C ARG A 55 -1.42 3.93 3.78
N THR A 56 -0.60 4.17 4.79
CA THR A 56 -0.42 3.26 5.93
C THR A 56 -1.08 3.83 7.17
N PHE A 57 -1.22 3.01 8.22
CA PHE A 57 -1.91 3.40 9.45
C PHE A 57 -1.19 4.51 10.24
N SER A 58 0.14 4.60 10.14
CA SER A 58 0.94 5.58 10.88
C SER A 58 2.19 6.00 10.08
N ALA A 59 2.80 7.12 10.48
CA ALA A 59 4.08 7.56 9.90
C ALA A 59 5.19 6.52 10.11
N MET A 60 5.20 5.82 11.25
CA MET A 60 6.15 4.73 11.52
C MET A 60 5.96 3.54 10.58
N HIS A 61 4.70 3.13 10.32
CA HIS A 61 4.43 2.08 9.35
C HIS A 61 4.90 2.51 7.98
N LEU A 62 4.62 3.76 7.59
CA LEU A 62 5.05 4.29 6.30
C LEU A 62 6.58 4.26 6.09
N GLU A 63 7.33 4.64 7.11
CA GLU A 63 8.79 4.68 7.07
C GLU A 63 9.39 3.27 7.02
N ALA A 64 8.85 2.34 7.82
CA ALA A 64 9.27 0.95 7.83
C ALA A 64 8.99 0.24 6.48
N SER A 65 7.86 0.54 5.84
CA SER A 65 7.46 -0.05 4.56
C SER A 65 8.12 0.58 3.33
N ARG A 66 9.00 1.57 3.51
CA ARG A 66 9.53 2.40 2.42
C ARG A 66 10.22 1.57 1.33
N SER A 67 11.17 0.72 1.70
CA SER A 67 11.88 -0.15 0.75
C SER A 67 10.93 -1.06 -0.02
N SER A 68 9.91 -1.58 0.66
CA SER A 68 8.92 -2.48 0.08
C SER A 68 8.03 -1.80 -0.96
N LEU A 69 7.85 -0.48 -0.84
CA LEU A 69 7.00 0.33 -1.70
C LEU A 69 7.79 0.96 -2.86
N GLU A 70 9.03 1.40 -2.63
CA GLU A 70 9.91 1.94 -3.70
C GLU A 70 10.22 0.90 -4.78
N GLU A 71 10.44 -0.37 -4.40
CA GLU A 71 10.75 -1.48 -5.33
C GLU A 71 9.62 -1.76 -6.34
N LEU A 72 8.40 -1.27 -6.08
CA LEU A 72 7.23 -1.42 -6.95
C LEU A 72 7.05 -0.27 -7.93
N GLY A 73 8.02 0.64 -8.03
CA GLY A 73 7.93 1.82 -8.88
C GLY A 73 6.95 2.87 -8.36
N LEU A 74 6.52 2.78 -7.10
CA LEU A 74 5.68 3.79 -6.47
C LEU A 74 6.53 5.05 -6.21
N ALA A 75 6.03 6.20 -6.69
CA ALA A 75 6.65 7.48 -6.40
C ALA A 75 6.29 7.93 -4.98
N TRP A 76 7.31 8.24 -4.18
CA TRP A 76 7.14 8.90 -2.88
C TRP A 76 6.78 10.37 -3.10
N GLU A 77 5.64 10.80 -2.57
CA GLU A 77 5.27 12.20 -2.53
C GLU A 77 5.03 12.66 -1.08
N SER A 78 5.45 13.87 -0.75
CA SER A 78 5.48 14.39 0.63
C SER A 78 4.43 15.45 0.97
N ALA A 79 3.42 15.73 0.12
CA ALA A 79 2.50 16.86 0.36
C ALA A 79 1.02 16.53 0.12
N PRO A 80 0.07 16.69 1.08
CA PRO A 80 0.21 17.21 2.45
C PRO A 80 0.53 16.13 3.51
N TRP A 81 0.76 14.89 3.09
CA TRP A 81 1.24 13.76 3.89
C TRP A 81 2.07 12.88 2.99
N HIS A 82 3.04 12.16 3.55
CA HIS A 82 3.81 11.14 2.86
C HIS A 82 2.88 10.08 2.24
N ARG A 83 3.05 9.79 0.94
CA ARG A 83 2.16 8.93 0.15
C ARG A 83 2.90 8.24 -0.98
N TRP A 84 2.32 7.14 -1.44
CA TRP A 84 2.78 6.39 -2.61
C TRP A 84 1.75 6.52 -3.74
N ILE A 85 2.20 6.92 -4.92
CA ILE A 85 1.37 7.02 -6.13
C ILE A 85 1.94 6.14 -7.24
N VAL A 86 1.08 5.31 -7.85
CA VAL A 86 1.35 4.63 -9.13
C VAL A 86 0.33 5.09 -10.16
N GLY A 87 0.80 5.41 -11.37
CA GLY A 87 -0.04 5.43 -12.56
C GLY A 87 -0.16 3.99 -13.06
N LEU A 88 -1.38 3.47 -13.15
CA LEU A 88 -1.65 2.12 -13.68
C LEU A 88 -1.80 2.14 -15.19
#